data_AF-A0A842SYD4-F1
#
_entry.id   AF-A0A842SYD4-F1
#
_cell.length_a   1.000
_cell.length_b   1.000
_cell.length_c   1.000
_cell.angle_alpha   90.00
_cell.angle_beta   90.00
_cell.angle_gamma   90.00
#
_symmetry.space_group_name_H-M   'P 1'
#
loop_
_entity.id
_entity.type
_entity.pdbx_description
1 polymer ?
#
loop_
_entity_poly.entity_id
_entity_poly.type
_entity_poly.pdbx_seq_one_letter_code
_entity_poly.pdbx_strand_id
1 'polypeptide(L)'
;MVPTPASLEALGKLRILNEDFGWYIIPLLAIILYIYGVEIKNARETGDWSTIFAGLTVLGLDLINEIWNALVFTFTDYSAFWTTPGASALIILIGWNIEILFMFSIAGIIFAKFLPKDKDEKILGRIPNRWFNAALFAAFCVFV
;
A
#
# COMPACT_ATOMS: atom_id res chain seq x y z
N MET A 1 -1.51 -11.82 -27.24
CA MET A 1 -0.10 -11.46 -27.43
C MET A 1 0.75 -12.42 -26.61
N VAL A 2 2.08 -12.39 -26.67
CA VAL A 2 2.90 -13.17 -25.71
C VAL A 2 3.08 -12.31 -24.46
N PRO A 3 2.75 -12.82 -23.25
CA PRO A 3 2.94 -12.06 -22.02
C PRO A 3 4.40 -11.65 -21.79
N THR A 4 4.60 -10.48 -21.18
CA THR A 4 5.94 -9.99 -20.86
C THR A 4 6.66 -10.93 -19.87
N PRO A 5 8.00 -11.05 -19.92
CA PRO A 5 8.75 -11.94 -19.01
C PRO A 5 8.46 -11.68 -17.53
N ALA A 6 8.32 -10.41 -17.13
CA ALA A 6 7.98 -10.02 -15.76
C ALA A 6 6.59 -10.54 -15.33
N SER A 7 5.58 -10.43 -16.20
CA SER A 7 4.25 -10.97 -15.92
C SER A 7 4.25 -12.50 -15.83
N LEU A 8 5.02 -13.19 -16.68
CA LEU A 8 5.17 -14.65 -16.62
C LEU A 8 5.84 -15.11 -15.32
N GLU A 9 6.89 -14.41 -14.89
CA GLU A 9 7.58 -14.73 -13.65
C GLU A 9 6.69 -14.53 -12.42
N ALA A 10 5.97 -13.40 -12.36
CA ALA A 10 5.02 -13.12 -11.28
C ALA A 10 3.89 -14.17 -11.23
N LEU A 11 3.35 -14.58 -12.39
CA LEU A 11 2.35 -15.64 -12.47
C LEU A 11 2.88 -16.99 -11.97
N GLY A 12 4.11 -17.35 -12.33
CA GLY A 12 4.73 -18.62 -11.92
C GLY A 12 4.95 -18.74 -10.42
N LYS A 13 4.99 -17.62 -9.70
CA LYS A 13 5.19 -17.53 -8.24
C LYS A 13 3.90 -17.18 -7.49
N LEU A 14 2.78 -17.03 -8.19
CA LEU A 14 1.52 -16.54 -7.63
C LEU A 14 1.00 -17.49 -6.54
N ARG A 15 0.80 -16.96 -5.33
CA ARG A 15 0.25 -17.65 -4.16
C ARG A 15 1.08 -18.87 -3.73
N ILE A 16 2.37 -18.87 -4.05
CA ILE A 16 3.34 -19.83 -3.56
C ILE A 16 4.14 -19.14 -2.45
N LEU A 17 4.16 -19.74 -1.26
CA LEU A 17 4.94 -19.23 -0.15
C LEU A 17 6.43 -19.46 -0.43
N ASN A 18 7.24 -18.42 -0.25
CA ASN A 18 8.67 -18.52 -0.39
C ASN A 18 9.30 -19.10 0.89
N GLU A 19 9.95 -20.25 0.76
CA GLU A 19 10.56 -20.98 1.89
C GLU A 19 11.71 -20.21 2.54
N ASP A 20 12.44 -19.40 1.78
CA ASP A 20 13.61 -18.66 2.27
C ASP A 20 13.23 -17.35 2.99
N PHE A 21 12.06 -16.78 2.67
CA PHE A 21 11.71 -15.40 3.03
C PHE A 21 10.37 -15.27 3.79
N GLY A 22 9.65 -16.35 4.07
CA GLY A 22 8.33 -16.29 4.71
C GLY A 22 8.29 -15.73 6.14
N TRP A 23 9.35 -15.91 6.93
CA TRP A 23 9.26 -15.70 8.39
C TRP A 23 9.27 -14.24 8.85
N TYR A 24 9.84 -13.30 8.09
CA TYR A 24 9.83 -11.88 8.50
C TYR A 24 8.43 -11.25 8.44
N ILE A 25 7.46 -11.89 7.78
CA ILE A 25 6.07 -11.45 7.77
C ILE A 25 5.53 -11.38 9.21
N ILE A 26 5.90 -12.31 10.08
CA ILE A 26 5.38 -12.38 11.46
C ILE A 26 5.73 -11.13 12.28
N PRO A 27 7.02 -10.72 12.41
CA PRO A 27 7.34 -9.50 13.14
C PRO A 27 6.74 -8.24 12.49
N LEU A 28 6.65 -8.16 11.16
CA LEU A 28 5.99 -7.02 10.49
C LEU A 28 4.50 -6.97 10.82
N LEU A 29 3.81 -8.11 10.80
CA LEU A 29 2.41 -8.21 11.20
C LEU A 29 2.22 -7.77 12.64
N ALA A 30 3.10 -8.18 13.55
CA ALA A 30 3.06 -7.74 14.94
C ALA A 30 3.19 -6.21 15.09
N ILE A 31 4.07 -5.58 14.30
CA ILE A 31 4.21 -4.11 14.27
C ILE A 31 2.93 -3.44 13.76
N ILE A 32 2.34 -3.95 12.67
CA ILE A 32 1.09 -3.42 12.12
C ILE A 32 -0.04 -3.50 13.16
N LEU A 33 -0.20 -4.68 13.79
CA LEU A 33 -1.21 -4.88 14.84
C LEU A 33 -0.97 -3.98 16.04
N TYR A 34 0.28 -3.76 16.44
CA TYR A 34 0.62 -2.82 17.51
C TYR A 34 0.23 -1.38 17.14
N ILE A 35 0.53 -0.92 15.92
CA ILE A 35 0.15 0.42 15.44
C ILE A 35 -1.37 0.58 15.49
N TYR A 36 -2.13 -0.37 14.94
CA TYR A 36 -3.58 -0.33 15.01
C TYR A 36 -4.09 -0.40 16.45
N GLY A 37 -3.46 -1.17 17.33
CA GLY A 37 -3.79 -1.22 18.75
C GLY A 37 -3.64 0.15 19.44
N VAL A 38 -2.55 0.87 19.15
CA VAL A 38 -2.31 2.23 19.65
C VAL A 38 -3.32 3.21 19.09
N GLU A 39 -3.57 3.20 17.78
CA GLU A 39 -4.52 4.12 17.14
C GLU A 39 -5.97 3.85 17.60
N ILE A 40 -6.37 2.59 17.76
CA ILE A 40 -7.70 2.22 18.27
C ILE A 40 -7.86 2.70 19.72
N LYS A 41 -6.84 2.55 20.56
CA LYS A 41 -6.88 3.06 21.93
C LYS A 41 -7.05 4.58 21.93
N ASN A 42 -6.23 5.29 21.16
CA ASN A 42 -6.32 6.75 21.02
C ASN A 42 -7.70 7.20 20.48
N ALA A 43 -8.23 6.51 19.47
CA ALA A 43 -9.55 6.80 18.90
C ALA A 43 -10.69 6.59 19.91
N ARG A 44 -10.58 5.58 20.79
CA ARG A 44 -11.56 5.36 21.87
C ARG A 44 -11.50 6.44 22.95
N GLU A 45 -10.30 6.92 23.28
CA GLU A 45 -10.09 7.96 24.30
C GLU A 45 -10.53 9.35 23.81
N THR A 46 -10.25 9.67 22.54
CA THR A 46 -10.52 10.99 21.95
C THR A 46 -11.86 11.06 21.19
N GLY A 47 -12.42 9.91 20.81
CA GLY A 47 -13.56 9.82 19.90
C GLY A 47 -13.20 10.01 18.42
N ASP A 48 -11.94 10.27 18.09
CA ASP A 48 -11.49 10.55 16.72
C ASP A 48 -10.93 9.30 16.02
N TRP A 49 -11.68 8.80 15.04
CA TRP A 49 -11.33 7.62 14.23
C TRP A 49 -10.70 7.98 12.89
N SER A 50 -10.46 9.27 12.62
CA SER A 50 -10.00 9.78 11.33
C SER A 50 -8.73 9.09 10.84
N THR A 51 -7.75 8.87 11.74
CA THR A 51 -6.47 8.24 11.39
C THR A 51 -6.65 6.79 10.93
N ILE A 52 -7.52 6.02 11.59
CA ILE A 52 -7.81 4.63 11.22
C ILE A 52 -8.51 4.59 9.87
N PHE A 53 -9.51 5.46 9.67
CA PHE A 53 -10.20 5.54 8.38
C PHE A 53 -9.28 5.99 7.24
N ALA A 54 -8.32 6.88 7.50
CA ALA A 54 -7.29 7.22 6.52
C ALA A 54 -6.45 5.99 6.14
N GLY A 55 -6.01 5.20 7.12
CA GLY A 55 -5.35 3.90 6.91
C GLY A 55 -6.14 2.97 6.00
N LEU A 56 -7.39 2.69 6.38
CA LEU A 56 -8.29 1.82 5.62
C LEU A 56 -8.60 2.35 4.22
N THR A 57 -8.72 3.67 4.06
CA THR A 57 -9.00 4.29 2.76
C THR A 57 -7.83 4.07 1.81
N VAL A 58 -6.59 4.32 2.25
CA VAL A 58 -5.40 4.16 1.41
C VAL A 58 -5.19 2.69 1.04
N LEU A 59 -5.37 1.76 1.99
CA LEU A 59 -5.33 0.33 1.70
C LEU A 59 -6.45 -0.10 0.73
N GLY A 60 -7.66 0.44 0.88
CA GLY A 60 -8.77 0.14 -0.02
C GLY A 60 -8.53 0.63 -1.45
N LEU A 61 -7.91 1.81 -1.61
CA LEU A 61 -7.52 2.34 -2.92
C LEU A 61 -6.43 1.49 -3.58
N ASP A 62 -5.45 1.03 -2.80
CA ASP A 62 -4.42 0.08 -3.27
C ASP A 62 -5.05 -1.21 -3.79
N LEU A 63 -5.98 -1.80 -3.03
CA LEU A 63 -6.72 -2.99 -3.47
C LEU A 63 -7.47 -2.77 -4.79
N ILE A 64 -8.10 -1.59 -4.98
CA ILE A 64 -8.78 -1.26 -6.23
C ILE A 64 -7.79 -1.19 -7.40
N ASN A 65 -6.63 -0.57 -7.19
CA ASN A 65 -5.57 -0.50 -8.22
C ASN A 65 -5.12 -1.90 -8.62
N GLU A 66 -4.93 -2.80 -7.66
CA GLU A 66 -4.46 -4.15 -7.93
C GLU A 66 -5.51 -5.05 -8.59
N ILE A 67 -6.79 -4.86 -8.27
CA ILE A 67 -7.88 -5.53 -8.99
C ILE A 67 -7.90 -5.10 -10.45
N TRP A 68 -7.87 -3.79 -10.72
CA TRP A 68 -7.84 -3.29 -12.09
C TRP A 68 -6.58 -3.76 -12.83
N ASN A 69 -5.42 -3.76 -12.16
CA ASN A 69 -4.14 -4.20 -12.71
C ASN A 69 -4.21 -5.67 -13.18
N ALA A 70 -4.79 -6.54 -12.36
CA ALA A 70 -5.03 -7.93 -12.70
C ALA A 70 -6.04 -8.10 -13.86
N LEU A 71 -7.09 -7.27 -13.89
CA LEU A 71 -8.07 -7.27 -14.99
C LEU A 71 -7.42 -6.85 -16.31
N VAL A 72 -6.58 -5.81 -16.33
CA VAL A 72 -5.85 -5.40 -17.53
C VAL A 72 -5.02 -6.56 -18.07
N PHE A 73 -4.27 -7.23 -17.21
CA PHE A 73 -3.47 -8.38 -17.65
C PHE A 73 -4.36 -9.48 -18.24
N THR A 74 -5.47 -9.79 -17.57
CA THR A 74 -6.42 -10.84 -17.98
C THR A 74 -7.08 -10.53 -19.34
N PHE A 75 -7.37 -9.27 -19.63
CA PHE A 75 -8.01 -8.89 -20.90
C PHE A 75 -7.02 -8.65 -22.04
N THR A 76 -5.76 -8.32 -21.74
CA THR A 76 -4.75 -8.00 -22.78
C THR A 76 -3.85 -9.18 -23.13
N ASP A 77 -3.71 -10.16 -22.23
CA ASP A 77 -2.72 -11.25 -22.32
C ASP A 77 -1.32 -10.77 -22.70
N TYR A 78 -0.96 -9.55 -22.26
CA TYR A 78 0.28 -8.90 -22.60
C TYR A 78 1.07 -8.49 -21.36
N SER A 79 0.56 -7.56 -20.57
CA SER A 79 1.25 -7.11 -19.36
C SER A 79 0.27 -6.52 -18.36
N ALA A 80 0.59 -6.68 -17.07
CA ALA A 80 0.01 -5.89 -16.00
C ALA A 80 0.70 -4.51 -15.97
N PHE A 81 0.01 -3.49 -15.49
CA PHE A 81 0.62 -2.16 -15.29
C PHE A 81 1.71 -2.19 -14.22
N TRP A 82 1.48 -2.97 -13.16
CA TRP A 82 2.45 -3.25 -12.11
C TRP A 82 2.65 -4.76 -11.99
N THR A 83 3.90 -5.18 -11.86
CA THR A 83 4.26 -6.59 -11.68
C THR A 83 5.30 -6.70 -10.57
N THR A 84 5.19 -7.72 -9.74
CA THR A 84 6.18 -8.02 -8.69
C THR A 84 6.94 -9.32 -8.99
N PRO A 85 7.78 -9.38 -10.05
CA PRO A 85 8.51 -10.62 -10.39
C PRO A 85 9.62 -10.97 -9.40
N GLY A 86 10.05 -10.01 -8.58
CA GLY A 86 11.21 -10.12 -7.68
C GLY A 86 11.03 -11.07 -6.49
N ALA A 87 12.05 -11.07 -5.61
CA ALA A 87 12.02 -11.85 -4.37
C ALA A 87 10.98 -11.25 -3.41
N SER A 88 9.92 -12.01 -3.17
CA SER A 88 8.82 -11.69 -2.26
C SER A 88 8.53 -12.92 -1.41
N ALA A 89 8.05 -12.72 -0.20
CA ALA A 89 7.64 -13.81 0.67
C ALA A 89 6.34 -14.46 0.18
N LEU A 90 5.40 -13.67 -0.35
CA LEU A 90 4.16 -14.16 -0.93
C LEU A 90 3.60 -13.15 -1.95
N ILE A 91 3.44 -13.60 -3.21
CA ILE A 91 2.75 -12.84 -4.25
C ILE A 91 1.26 -13.20 -4.20
N ILE A 92 0.39 -12.24 -3.95
CA ILE A 92 -1.06 -12.42 -3.77
C ILE A 92 -1.80 -12.22 -5.10
N LEU A 93 -1.47 -11.13 -5.80
CA LEU A 93 -1.88 -10.77 -7.15
C LEU A 93 -0.64 -10.43 -7.98
N ILE A 94 -0.78 -10.35 -9.31
CA ILE A 94 0.35 -10.21 -10.24
C ILE A 94 1.25 -8.99 -9.95
N GLY A 95 0.69 -7.90 -9.41
CA GLY A 95 1.40 -6.71 -8.94
C GLY A 95 1.39 -6.52 -7.42
N TRP A 96 0.79 -7.45 -6.67
CA TRP A 96 0.57 -7.27 -5.23
C TRP A 96 1.19 -8.39 -4.42
N ASN A 97 2.24 -8.06 -3.68
CA ASN A 97 2.86 -8.95 -2.72
C ASN A 97 2.50 -8.56 -1.28
N ILE A 98 2.87 -9.41 -0.33
CA ILE A 98 2.56 -9.21 1.08
C ILE A 98 3.30 -8.01 1.69
N GLU A 99 4.47 -7.65 1.17
CA GLU A 99 5.27 -6.51 1.60
C GLU A 99 4.56 -5.20 1.26
N ILE A 100 4.04 -5.08 0.03
CA ILE A 100 3.24 -3.95 -0.45
C ILE A 100 1.94 -3.88 0.37
N LEU A 101 1.23 -4.99 0.54
CA LEU A 101 0.03 -5.05 1.39
C LEU A 101 0.32 -4.51 2.80
N PHE A 102 1.43 -4.93 3.42
CA PHE A 102 1.81 -4.49 4.76
C PHE A 102 2.15 -3.01 4.82
N MET A 103 2.88 -2.49 3.84
CA MET A 103 3.17 -1.06 3.74
C MET A 103 1.88 -0.26 3.60
N PHE A 104 1.00 -0.60 2.65
CA PHE A 104 -0.26 0.10 2.42
C PHE A 104 -1.26 -0.04 3.58
N SER A 105 -1.16 -1.12 4.37
CA SER A 105 -1.99 -1.29 5.57
C SER A 105 -1.75 -0.21 6.63
N ILE A 106 -0.57 0.43 6.63
CA ILE A 106 -0.22 1.52 7.56
C ILE A 106 0.06 2.85 6.86
N ALA A 107 0.21 2.89 5.53
CA ALA A 107 0.51 4.10 4.77
C ALA A 107 -0.47 5.24 5.06
N GLY A 108 -1.78 4.97 5.06
CA GLY A 108 -2.78 6.01 5.36
C GLY A 108 -2.74 6.52 6.81
N ILE A 109 -2.34 5.67 7.77
CA ILE A 109 -2.10 6.09 9.17
C ILE A 109 -0.89 7.03 9.22
N ILE A 110 0.19 6.66 8.51
CA ILE A 110 1.40 7.49 8.40
C ILE A 110 1.03 8.83 7.79
N PHE A 111 0.38 8.85 6.64
CA PHE A 111 -0.02 10.09 5.96
C PHE A 111 -0.86 10.99 6.87
N ALA A 112 -1.85 10.43 7.57
CA ALA A 112 -2.66 11.18 8.51
C ALA A 112 -1.83 11.87 9.61
N LYS A 113 -0.79 11.20 10.12
CA LYS A 113 0.11 11.76 11.16
C LYS A 113 1.09 12.80 10.62
N PHE A 114 1.46 12.72 9.34
CA PHE A 114 2.34 13.71 8.69
C PHE A 114 1.59 14.98 8.24
N LEU A 115 0.26 14.95 8.21
CA LEU A 115 -0.52 16.13 7.87
C LEU A 115 -0.45 17.19 8.99
N PRO A 116 -0.15 18.45 8.66
CA PRO A 116 -0.20 19.54 9.62
C PRO A 116 -1.59 19.67 10.27
N LYS A 117 -1.63 20.13 11.52
CA LYS A 117 -2.89 20.39 12.23
C LYS A 117 -3.68 21.53 11.56
N ASP A 118 -2.98 22.58 11.14
CA ASP A 118 -3.58 23.68 10.39
C ASP A 118 -3.81 23.26 8.93
N LYS A 119 -5.05 23.39 8.46
CA LYS A 119 -5.43 23.03 7.09
C LYS A 119 -5.01 24.08 6.07
N ASP A 120 -4.82 25.32 6.50
CA ASP A 120 -4.51 26.46 5.64
C ASP A 120 -3.02 26.81 5.64
N GLU A 121 -2.22 26.08 6.41
CA GLU A 121 -0.77 26.21 6.42
C GLU A 121 -0.20 26.05 5.00
N LYS A 122 0.71 26.95 4.64
CA LYS A 122 1.38 26.94 3.35
C LYS A 122 2.81 26.44 3.48
N ILE A 123 3.15 25.41 2.71
CA ILE A 123 4.50 24.91 2.58
C ILE A 123 5.32 25.91 1.76
N LEU A 124 6.47 26.30 2.31
CA LEU A 124 7.35 27.35 1.76
C LEU A 124 6.62 28.68 1.49
N GLY A 125 5.54 28.96 2.25
CA GLY A 125 4.75 30.19 2.17
C GLY A 125 3.88 30.34 0.91
N ARG A 126 3.87 29.36 0.00
CA ARG A 126 3.16 29.48 -1.30
C ARG A 126 2.18 28.35 -1.61
N ILE A 127 2.50 27.11 -1.24
CA ILE A 127 1.72 25.94 -1.66
C ILE A 127 0.83 25.47 -0.50
N PRO A 128 -0.49 25.30 -0.67
CA PRO A 128 -1.33 24.74 0.37
C PRO A 128 -0.86 23.35 0.79
N ASN A 129 -0.69 23.10 2.10
CA ASN A 129 -0.12 21.85 2.59
C ASN A 129 -0.89 20.61 2.13
N ARG A 130 -2.21 20.70 1.96
CA ARG A 130 -3.05 19.56 1.55
C ARG A 130 -2.70 19.06 0.16
N TRP A 131 -2.55 19.98 -0.80
CA TRP A 131 -2.21 19.62 -2.18
C TRP A 131 -0.78 19.14 -2.31
N PHE A 132 0.16 19.76 -1.60
CA PHE A 132 1.54 19.30 -1.58
C PHE A 132 1.65 17.89 -1.00
N ASN A 133 1.07 17.64 0.18
CA ASN A 133 1.12 16.33 0.82
C ASN A 133 0.37 15.28 -0.01
N ALA A 134 -0.77 15.61 -0.61
CA ALA A 134 -1.47 14.69 -1.51
C ALA A 134 -0.60 14.29 -2.70
N ALA A 135 0.07 15.25 -3.36
CA ALA A 135 0.96 14.95 -4.48
C ALA A 135 2.18 14.13 -4.04
N LEU A 136 2.78 14.48 -2.89
CA LEU A 136 3.92 13.76 -2.32
C LEU A 136 3.57 12.31 -1.98
N PHE A 137 2.46 12.10 -1.28
CA PHE A 137 2.01 10.77 -0.87
C PHE A 137 1.57 9.94 -2.07
N ALA A 138 0.90 10.54 -3.06
CA ALA A 138 0.57 9.86 -4.31
C ALA A 138 1.83 9.43 -5.08
N ALA A 139 2.82 10.31 -5.20
CA ALA A 139 4.10 9.97 -5.83
C ALA A 139 4.83 8.84 -5.10
N PHE A 140 4.80 8.85 -3.76
CA PHE A 140 5.33 7.76 -2.95
C PHE A 140 4.62 6.43 -3.22
N CYS A 141 3.28 6.42 -3.24
CA CYS A 141 2.51 5.21 -3.51
C CYS A 141 2.72 4.61 -4.90
N VAL A 142 3.06 5.43 -5.90
CA VAL A 142 3.37 4.96 -7.27
C VAL A 142 4.82 4.47 -7.40
N PHE A 143 5.73 5.03 -6.60
CA PHE A 143 7.13 4.67 -6.62
C PHE A 143 7.42 3.33 -5.94
N VAL A 144 6.73 3.06 -4.83
CA VAL A 144 6.80 1.76 -4.12
C VAL A 144 6.12 0.69 -4.96
#